data_AF-T1BMY8-F1
#
_entry.id   AF-T1BMY8-F1
#
_cell.length_a   1.000
_cell.length_b   1.000
_cell.length_c   1.000
_cell.angle_alpha   90.00
_cell.angle_beta   90.00
_cell.angle_gamma   90.00
#
_symmetry.space_group_name_H-M   'P 1'
#
loop_
_entity.id
_entity.type
_entity.pdbx_description
1 polymer ?
#
loop_
_entity_poly.entity_id
_entity_poly.type
_entity_poly.pdbx_seq_one_letter_code
_entity_poly.pdbx_strand_id
1 'polypeptide(L)'
;RERVGRILKMHANRREEVEQVLAGDIAAAIGLRHTSTGDTLTDEHAPIVLESITFPEPVISVAIEPKTKADQDKLGDRALQKLAEEDPTFQIRTDARDRPDP
;
A
#
# COMPACT_ATOMS: atom_id res chain seq x y z
N ARG A 1 -8.92 -8.21 12.32
CA ARG A 1 -10.28 -8.58 11.86
C ARG A 1 -10.71 -7.56 10.82
N GLU A 2 -10.83 -7.98 9.57
CA GLU A 2 -11.29 -7.12 8.48
C GLU A 2 -12.78 -7.33 8.22
N ARG A 3 -13.44 -6.31 7.67
CA ARG A 3 -14.83 -6.42 7.20
C ARG A 3 -14.83 -6.31 5.69
N VAL A 4 -15.14 -7.43 5.03
CA VAL A 4 -15.32 -7.44 3.57
C VAL A 4 -16.57 -6.62 3.23
N GLY A 5 -16.36 -5.56 2.45
CA GLY A 5 -17.42 -4.72 1.92
C GLY A 5 -17.82 -5.18 0.53
N ARG A 6 -17.63 -4.30 -0.45
CA ARG A 6 -17.93 -4.59 -1.87
C ARG A 6 -16.77 -5.33 -2.52
N ILE A 7 -17.08 -6.29 -3.38
CA ILE A 7 -16.10 -7.02 -4.17
C ILE A 7 -16.33 -6.71 -5.65
N LEU A 8 -15.26 -6.40 -6.36
CA LEU A 8 -15.28 -6.12 -7.79
C LEU A 8 -14.41 -7.13 -8.55
N LYS A 9 -14.95 -7.70 -9.62
CA LYS A 9 -14.14 -8.33 -10.68
C LYS A 9 -13.78 -7.27 -11.71
N MET A 10 -12.48 -7.11 -11.92
CA MET A 10 -11.92 -6.14 -12.86
C MET A 10 -11.71 -6.82 -14.21
N HIS A 11 -12.41 -6.35 -15.24
CA HIS A 11 -12.15 -6.69 -16.63
C HIS A 11 -11.40 -5.55 -17.32
N ALA A 12 -10.80 -5.84 -18.48
CA ALA A 12 -9.98 -4.88 -19.23
C ALA A 12 -10.68 -3.51 -19.48
N ASN A 13 -12.00 -3.52 -19.67
CA ASN A 13 -12.78 -2.32 -19.99
C ASN A 13 -13.99 -2.07 -19.08
N ARG A 14 -14.26 -2.95 -18.12
CA ARG A 14 -15.43 -2.83 -17.24
C ARG A 14 -15.16 -3.38 -15.85
N ARG A 15 -15.94 -2.90 -14.90
CA ARG A 15 -15.92 -3.35 -13.51
C ARG A 15 -17.26 -4.00 -13.22
N GLU A 16 -17.23 -5.18 -12.63
CA GLU A 16 -18.43 -5.94 -12.28
C GLU A 16 -18.45 -6.14 -10.77
N GLU A 17 -19.53 -5.73 -10.11
CA GLU A 17 -19.73 -5.97 -8.68
C GLU A 17 -20.28 -7.37 -8.47
N VAL A 18 -19.65 -8.14 -7.59
CA VAL A 18 -20.00 -9.53 -7.31
C VAL A 18 -20.23 -9.73 -5.82
N GLU A 19 -21.14 -10.64 -5.47
CA GLU A 19 -21.47 -10.93 -4.08
C GLU A 19 -20.47 -11.90 -3.42
N GLN A 20 -19.82 -12.75 -4.22
CA GLN A 20 -18.87 -13.74 -3.73
C GLN A 20 -17.77 -14.04 -4.76
N VAL A 21 -16.64 -14.53 -4.25
CA VAL A 21 -15.51 -15.03 -5.03
C VAL A 21 -15.13 -16.41 -4.53
N LEU A 22 -14.72 -17.29 -5.43
CA LEU A 22 -14.37 -18.66 -5.11
C LEU A 22 -12.85 -18.86 -5.14
N ALA A 23 -12.40 -20.01 -4.63
CA ALA A 23 -10.98 -20.35 -4.66
C ALA A 23 -10.44 -20.33 -6.11
N GLY A 24 -9.32 -19.63 -6.31
CA GLY A 24 -8.70 -19.44 -7.62
C GLY A 24 -9.15 -18.17 -8.37
N ASP A 25 -10.18 -17.47 -7.89
CA ASP A 25 -10.56 -16.17 -8.46
C ASP A 25 -9.59 -15.06 -8.04
N ILE A 26 -9.42 -14.07 -8.93
CA ILE A 26 -8.75 -12.80 -8.63
C ILE A 26 -9.80 -11.68 -8.67
N ALA A 27 -9.92 -10.94 -7.57
CA ALA A 27 -10.88 -9.84 -7.42
C ALA A 27 -10.34 -8.75 -6.49
N ALA A 28 -10.96 -7.57 -6.51
CA ALA A 28 -10.64 -6.46 -5.64
C ALA A 28 -11.69 -6.33 -4.53
N ALA A 29 -11.25 -6.33 -3.27
CA ALA A 29 -12.10 -6.02 -2.12
C ALA A 29 -11.96 -4.54 -1.74
N ILE A 30 -13.08 -3.82 -1.67
CA ILE A 30 -13.11 -2.39 -1.33
C ILE A 30 -13.44 -2.20 0.15
N GLY A 31 -12.64 -1.37 0.82
CA GLY A 31 -12.93 -0.88 2.18
C GLY A 31 -12.19 -1.62 3.30
N LEU A 32 -11.15 -2.38 2.97
CA LEU A 32 -10.22 -2.94 3.95
C LEU A 32 -9.45 -1.80 4.62
N ARG A 33 -9.27 -1.89 5.95
CA ARG A 33 -8.67 -0.79 6.74
C ARG A 33 -7.25 -1.08 7.19
N HIS A 34 -6.93 -2.34 7.46
CA HIS A 34 -5.65 -2.77 8.02
C HIS A 34 -5.06 -3.90 7.16
N THR A 35 -5.14 -3.75 5.84
CA THR A 35 -4.60 -4.71 4.87
C THR A 35 -3.80 -3.97 3.82
N SER A 36 -2.60 -4.48 3.57
CA SER A 36 -1.62 -3.95 2.63
C SER A 36 -1.15 -5.04 1.67
N THR A 37 -0.30 -4.66 0.72
CA THR A 37 0.27 -5.59 -0.26
C THR A 37 1.11 -6.67 0.43
N GLY A 38 0.73 -7.94 0.25
CA GLY A 38 1.43 -9.11 0.82
C GLY A 38 0.75 -9.72 2.05
N ASP A 39 -0.30 -9.09 2.59
CA ASP A 39 -1.05 -9.63 3.71
C ASP A 39 -1.93 -10.82 3.30
N THR A 40 -2.13 -11.77 4.22
CA THR A 40 -3.04 -12.91 4.03
C THR A 40 -4.34 -12.70 4.80
N LEU A 41 -5.48 -12.81 4.11
CA LEU A 41 -6.81 -12.82 4.74
C LEU A 41 -7.32 -14.26 4.84
N THR A 42 -7.73 -14.68 6.04
CA THR A 42 -8.21 -16.05 6.32
C THR A 42 -9.49 -16.05 7.13
N ASP A 43 -10.09 -17.23 7.24
CA ASP A 43 -11.12 -17.50 8.24
C ASP A 43 -10.57 -17.30 9.67
N GLU A 44 -11.41 -16.80 10.57
CA GLU A 44 -11.02 -16.50 11.96
C GLU A 44 -10.71 -17.77 12.77
N HIS A 45 -11.28 -18.92 12.40
CA HIS A 45 -11.11 -20.19 13.08
C HIS A 45 -9.99 -21.06 12.48
N ALA A 46 -9.46 -20.69 11.32
CA ALA A 46 -8.39 -21.41 10.63
C ALA A 46 -7.33 -20.45 10.08
N PRO A 47 -6.56 -19.78 10.97
CA PRO A 47 -5.53 -18.85 10.55
C PRO A 47 -4.37 -19.58 9.87
N ILE A 48 -3.99 -19.08 8.70
CA ILE A 48 -2.80 -19.49 7.97
C ILE A 48 -2.11 -18.25 7.40
N VAL A 49 -0.79 -18.22 7.46
CA VAL A 49 0.01 -17.17 6.81
C VAL A 49 0.57 -17.75 5.53
N LEU A 50 0.23 -17.16 4.39
CA LEU A 50 0.83 -17.54 3.11
C LEU A 50 2.25 -16.97 3.02
N GLU A 51 3.02 -17.51 2.08
CA GLU A 51 4.41 -17.09 1.87
C GLU A 51 4.52 -15.58 1.64
N SER A 52 5.36 -14.92 2.43
CA SER A 52 5.54 -13.48 2.37
C SER A 52 6.35 -13.10 1.12
N ILE A 53 5.89 -12.06 0.43
CA ILE A 53 6.60 -11.52 -0.73
C ILE A 53 7.89 -10.86 -0.22
N THR A 54 9.05 -11.35 -0.65
CA THR A 54 10.33 -10.69 -0.40
C THR A 54 10.52 -9.61 -1.46
N PHE A 55 10.45 -8.35 -1.06
CA PHE A 55 10.68 -7.23 -1.95
C PHE A 55 12.18 -6.95 -2.09
N PRO A 56 12.71 -6.79 -3.32
CA PRO A 56 14.10 -6.43 -3.53
C PRO A 56 14.38 -5.01 -3.02
N GLU A 57 15.62 -4.74 -2.63
CA GLU A 57 16.02 -3.38 -2.26
C GLU A 57 15.96 -2.44 -3.48
N PRO A 58 15.48 -1.19 -3.30
CA PRO A 58 15.43 -0.21 -4.39
C PRO A 58 16.83 0.10 -4.91
N VAL A 59 17.02 -0.02 -6.23
CA VAL A 59 18.32 0.23 -6.89
C VAL A 59 18.52 1.66 -7.38
N ILE A 60 17.48 2.51 -7.30
CA ILE A 60 17.50 3.91 -7.70
C ILE A 60 16.91 4.75 -6.57
N SER A 61 17.56 5.88 -6.27
CA SER A 61 17.09 6.88 -5.32
C SER A 61 16.97 8.26 -5.99
N VAL A 62 15.93 9.02 -5.67
CA VAL A 62 15.72 10.38 -6.15
C VAL A 62 15.56 11.31 -4.94
N ALA A 63 16.30 12.42 -4.92
CA ALA A 63 16.13 13.46 -3.92
C ALA A 63 14.99 14.41 -4.32
N ILE A 64 14.12 14.75 -3.37
CA ILE A 64 12.99 15.67 -3.57
C ILE A 64 13.09 16.77 -2.53
N GLU A 65 13.16 18.02 -2.99
CA GLU A 65 13.19 19.21 -2.13
C GLU A 65 11.84 19.95 -2.17
N PRO A 66 11.20 20.18 -1.01
CA PRO A 66 9.98 20.97 -0.94
C PRO A 66 10.30 22.45 -1.17
N LYS A 67 9.59 23.09 -2.10
CA LYS A 67 9.78 24.51 -2.42
C LYS A 67 9.30 25.45 -1.30
N THR A 68 8.31 25.01 -0.53
CA THR A 68 7.73 25.79 0.56
C THR A 68 7.56 24.92 1.80
N LYS A 69 7.49 25.56 2.98
CA LYS A 69 7.22 24.86 4.24
C LYS A 69 5.87 24.14 4.22
N ALA A 70 4.86 24.70 3.55
CA ALA A 70 3.56 24.05 3.37
C ALA A 70 3.63 22.81 2.44
N ASP A 71 4.56 22.80 1.48
CA ASP A 71 4.79 21.64 0.61
C ASP A 71 5.56 20.55 1.34
N GLN A 72 6.45 20.90 2.29
CA GLN A 72 7.15 19.94 3.13
C GLN A 72 6.18 19.07 3.93
N ASP A 73 5.20 19.69 4.60
CA ASP A 73 4.19 18.97 5.39
C ASP A 73 3.28 18.09 4.51
N LYS A 74 2.97 18.54 3.28
CA LYS A 74 2.15 17.76 2.33
C LYS A 74 2.91 16.58 1.75
N LEU A 75 4.21 16.77 1.46
CA LEU A 75 5.06 15.76 0.85
C LEU A 75 5.32 14.61 1.83
N GLY A 76 5.78 14.95 3.04
CA GLY A 76 6.19 13.98 4.07
C GLY A 76 5.04 13.12 4.59
N ASP A 77 4.04 13.74 5.21
CA ASP A 77 3.04 13.02 6.01
C ASP A 77 1.88 12.44 5.20
N ARG A 78 1.60 12.97 3.99
CA ARG A 78 0.36 12.62 3.27
C ARG A 78 0.57 11.94 1.94
N ALA A 79 1.56 12.36 1.16
CA ALA A 79 1.76 11.83 -0.18
C ALA A 79 2.71 10.63 -0.15
N LEU A 80 3.91 10.82 0.41
CA LEU A 80 4.94 9.78 0.43
C LEU A 80 4.54 8.62 1.34
N GLN A 81 4.01 8.89 2.54
CA GLN A 81 3.57 7.84 3.45
C GLN A 81 2.50 6.92 2.84
N LYS A 82 1.51 7.49 2.14
CA LYS A 82 0.49 6.69 1.43
C LYS A 82 1.08 5.84 0.31
N LEU A 83 2.06 6.38 -0.42
CA LEU A 83 2.71 5.64 -1.49
C LEU A 83 3.52 4.45 -0.95
N ALA A 84 4.17 4.63 0.21
CA ALA A 84 4.86 3.55 0.90
C ALA A 84 3.92 2.47 1.47
N GLU A 85 2.69 2.83 1.85
CA GLU A 85 1.67 1.87 2.29
C GLU A 85 1.13 1.01 1.13
N GLU A 86 1.07 1.57 -0.08
CA GLU A 86 0.60 0.86 -1.28
C GLU A 86 1.70 -0.01 -1.92
N ASP A 87 2.93 0.53 -1.97
CA ASP A 87 4.09 -0.12 -2.58
C ASP A 87 5.22 -0.34 -1.56
N PRO A 88 5.42 -1.57 -1.06
CA PRO A 88 6.46 -1.89 -0.09
C PRO A 88 7.90 -1.81 -0.66
N THR A 89 8.06 -1.67 -1.99
CA THR A 89 9.36 -1.35 -2.60
C THR A 89 9.70 0.14 -2.47
N PHE A 90 8.73 1.00 -2.12
CA PHE A 90 8.97 2.43 -2.00
C PHE A 90 9.51 2.79 -0.60
N GLN A 91 10.80 3.12 -0.53
CA GLN A 91 11.44 3.54 0.71
C GLN A 91 11.66 5.05 0.76
N ILE A 92 11.34 5.67 1.90
CA ILE A 92 11.54 7.10 2.15
C ILE A 92 12.58 7.25 3.24
N ARG A 93 13.55 8.15 3.03
CA ARG A 93 14.55 8.52 4.03
C ARG A 93 14.73 10.03 3.99
N THR A 94 14.81 10.64 5.17
CA THR A 94 15.16 12.05 5.31
C THR A 94 16.67 12.15 5.53
N ASP A 95 17.41 12.78 4.62
CA ASP A 95 18.83 13.04 4.86
C ASP A 95 18.97 14.16 5.90
N ALA A 96 19.60 13.84 7.03
CA ALA A 96 19.81 14.79 8.12
C ALA A 96 20.97 15.77 7.84
N ARG A 97 21.74 15.56 6.77
CA ARG A 97 22.94 16.38 6.46
C ARG A 97 22.63 17.75 5.86
N ASP A 98 21.43 17.94 5.29
CA ASP A 98 21.00 19.24 4.72
C ASP A 98 20.18 20.10 5.70
N ARG A 99 20.21 19.77 7.00
CA ARG A 99 19.61 20.64 8.01
C ARG A 99 20.56 21.84 8.21
N PRO A 100 20.11 23.11 8.05
CA PRO A 100 20.93 24.24 8.43
C PRO A 100 21.28 24.10 9.92
N ASP A 101 22.58 24.13 10.22
CA ASP A 101 23.13 24.18 11.58
C ASP A 101 22.43 25.31 12.37
N PRO A 102 22.10 25.14 13.67
CA PRO A 102 21.42 26.16 14.47
C PRO A 102 22.16 27.50 14.54
#